data_AF-A0A510KLA1-F1
#
_entry.id   AF-A0A510KLA1-F1
#
_cell.length_a   1.000
_cell.length_b   1.000
_cell.length_c   1.000
_cell.angle_alpha   90.00
_cell.angle_beta   90.00
_cell.angle_gamma   90.00
#
_symmetry.space_group_name_H-M   'P 1'
#
loop_
_entity.id
_entity.type
_entity.pdbx_description
1 polymer ?
#
loop_
_entity_poly.entity_id
_entity_poly.type
_entity_poly.pdbx_seq_one_letter_code
_entity_poly.pdbx_strand_id
1 'polypeptide(L)'
;MEERKEAILTVNEEKNLERNQKNDSPKWDSNRKNLLVKILIVIGLILCIFGIMDKIFEHTIFNFFKNLTMPYLEKTYEESKKMFLTLSLLKGTTDIIEGSTVNVSMIIGMEIEIGDIVQPIYDMINILWKVSLASVVILKLETIYYEIFKVKLATILTFISLITIFPYTIYKNKITRIFRKISKYSFFILLYIYIILPSAIFVNSTISSYFEKEYKEPAIVELNQDLGRLNKVKDEMLSLDQSKSIFNIPGQIDSAKVKIDNFSKEINIISKDLVENTPVIIGIILLTSIVSPLLIAILLYVVTKSIVFEKIGGGRKN
;
A
#
# COMPACT_ATOMS: atom_id res chain seq x y z
N MET A 1 75.38 -12.16 -21.20
CA MET A 1 74.27 -12.44 -22.15
C MET A 1 73.65 -13.82 -21.90
N GLU A 2 74.34 -14.74 -21.20
CA GLU A 2 73.85 -16.07 -20.79
C GLU A 2 72.90 -16.04 -19.58
N GLU A 3 73.16 -15.22 -18.55
CA GLU A 3 72.27 -15.11 -17.38
C GLU A 3 70.84 -14.67 -17.72
N ARG A 4 70.65 -13.86 -18.77
CA ARG A 4 69.31 -13.49 -19.24
C ARG A 4 68.58 -14.64 -19.93
N LYS A 5 69.29 -15.61 -20.51
CA LYS A 5 68.65 -16.77 -21.16
C LYS A 5 68.18 -17.79 -20.14
N GLU A 6 68.96 -18.04 -19.08
CA GLU A 6 68.56 -18.94 -17.99
C GLU A 6 67.38 -18.38 -17.19
N ALA A 7 67.36 -17.07 -16.90
CA ALA A 7 66.23 -16.42 -16.23
C ALA A 7 64.92 -16.44 -17.05
N ILE A 8 65.00 -16.44 -18.39
CA ILE A 8 63.82 -16.56 -19.26
C ILE A 8 63.31 -18.00 -19.32
N LEU A 9 64.21 -18.99 -19.21
CA LEU A 9 63.86 -20.41 -19.24
C LEU A 9 63.15 -20.83 -17.95
N THR A 10 63.66 -20.42 -16.78
CA THR A 10 63.07 -20.72 -15.47
C THR A 10 61.69 -20.07 -15.29
N VAL A 11 61.50 -18.82 -15.76
CA VAL A 11 60.20 -18.13 -15.73
C VAL A 11 59.16 -18.79 -16.66
N ASN A 12 59.59 -19.38 -17.77
CA ASN A 12 58.69 -20.12 -18.66
C ASN A 12 58.35 -21.52 -18.12
N GLU A 13 59.28 -22.17 -17.41
CA GLU A 13 59.00 -23.44 -16.73
C GLU A 13 58.05 -23.26 -15.54
N GLU A 14 58.23 -22.22 -14.70
CA GLU A 14 57.29 -21.88 -13.64
C GLU A 14 55.90 -21.54 -14.18
N LYS A 15 55.79 -20.77 -15.27
CA LYS A 15 54.50 -20.48 -15.91
C LYS A 15 53.82 -21.71 -16.51
N ASN A 16 54.59 -22.69 -17.00
CA ASN A 16 54.04 -23.94 -17.52
C ASN A 16 53.62 -24.90 -16.39
N LEU A 17 54.37 -24.92 -15.28
CA LEU A 17 53.99 -25.64 -14.06
C LEU A 17 52.72 -25.05 -13.41
N GLU A 18 52.60 -23.72 -13.31
CA GLU A 18 51.38 -23.05 -12.84
C GLU A 18 50.18 -23.28 -13.76
N ARG A 19 50.38 -23.35 -15.08
CA ARG A 19 49.31 -23.66 -16.06
C ARG A 19 48.85 -25.12 -15.97
N ASN A 20 49.78 -26.06 -15.76
CA ASN A 20 49.43 -27.47 -15.59
C ASN A 20 48.74 -27.71 -14.24
N GLN A 21 49.18 -27.08 -13.15
CA GLN A 21 48.48 -27.15 -11.85
C GLN A 21 47.09 -26.49 -11.85
N LYS A 22 46.85 -25.44 -12.64
CA LYS A 22 45.50 -24.83 -12.79
C LYS A 22 44.53 -25.68 -13.63
N ASN A 23 45.04 -26.49 -14.55
CA ASN A 23 44.21 -27.37 -15.38
C ASN A 23 43.79 -28.66 -14.67
N ASP A 24 44.42 -29.00 -13.55
CA ASP A 24 44.09 -30.16 -12.71
C ASP A 24 43.16 -29.83 -11.52
N SER A 25 42.50 -28.67 -11.54
CA SER A 25 41.33 -28.45 -10.66
C SER A 25 40.15 -29.30 -11.15
N PRO A 26 39.41 -29.99 -10.26
CA PRO A 26 38.67 -31.17 -10.65
C PRO A 26 37.46 -30.82 -11.54
N LYS A 27 37.57 -31.15 -12.83
CA LYS A 27 36.46 -31.27 -13.81
C LYS A 27 35.25 -32.05 -13.26
N TRP A 28 35.47 -32.85 -12.21
CA TRP A 28 34.50 -33.64 -11.46
C TRP A 28 33.40 -32.82 -10.78
N ASP A 29 33.69 -31.59 -10.34
CA ASP A 29 32.74 -30.77 -9.55
C ASP A 29 31.72 -30.04 -10.46
N SER A 30 32.15 -29.55 -11.63
CA SER A 30 31.26 -28.86 -12.58
C SER A 30 30.22 -29.79 -13.22
N ASN A 31 30.56 -31.05 -13.48
CA ASN A 31 29.66 -31.96 -14.19
C ASN A 31 28.58 -32.53 -13.25
N ARG A 32 28.93 -32.84 -11.99
CA ARG A 32 27.97 -33.22 -10.95
C ARG A 32 27.00 -32.09 -10.62
N LYS A 33 27.49 -30.86 -10.48
CA LYS A 33 26.64 -29.66 -10.25
C LYS A 33 25.63 -29.47 -11.38
N ASN A 34 26.04 -29.65 -12.64
CA ASN A 34 25.15 -29.52 -13.79
C ASN A 34 24.11 -30.66 -13.85
N LEU A 35 24.50 -31.87 -13.45
CA LEU A 35 23.59 -33.02 -13.35
C LEU A 35 22.56 -32.84 -12.22
N LEU A 36 22.99 -32.35 -11.05
CA LEU A 36 22.10 -32.01 -9.93
C LEU A 36 21.07 -30.95 -10.31
N VAL A 37 21.48 -29.88 -11.00
CA VAL A 37 20.55 -28.83 -11.48
C VAL A 37 19.50 -29.41 -12.42
N LYS A 38 19.89 -30.30 -13.34
CA LYS A 38 18.95 -30.96 -14.26
C LYS A 38 17.96 -31.84 -13.50
N ILE A 39 18.44 -32.64 -12.55
CA ILE A 39 17.59 -33.47 -11.69
C ILE A 39 16.60 -32.61 -10.91
N LEU A 40 17.07 -31.49 -10.33
CA LEU A 40 16.23 -30.57 -9.55
C LEU A 40 15.11 -29.95 -10.42
N ILE A 41 15.42 -29.57 -11.67
CA ILE A 41 14.42 -29.04 -12.61
C ILE A 41 13.36 -30.10 -12.93
N VAL A 42 13.77 -31.34 -13.19
CA VAL A 42 12.84 -32.44 -13.50
C VAL A 42 11.94 -32.74 -12.31
N ILE A 43 12.50 -32.82 -11.10
CA ILE A 43 11.72 -32.97 -9.86
C ILE A 43 10.74 -31.82 -9.70
N GLY A 44 11.18 -30.57 -9.90
CA GLY A 44 10.31 -29.39 -9.81
C GLY A 44 9.15 -29.43 -10.81
N LEU A 45 9.38 -29.88 -12.05
CA LEU A 45 8.33 -30.06 -13.05
C LEU A 45 7.33 -31.14 -12.63
N ILE A 46 7.80 -32.28 -12.13
CA ILE A 46 6.96 -33.36 -11.61
C ILE A 46 6.08 -32.84 -10.47
N LEU A 47 6.65 -32.11 -9.50
CA LEU A 47 5.92 -31.52 -8.39
C LEU A 47 4.84 -30.53 -8.84
N CYS A 48 5.09 -29.77 -9.92
CA CYS A 48 4.09 -28.88 -10.51
C CYS A 48 2.94 -29.68 -11.16
N ILE A 49 3.25 -30.74 -11.91
CA ILE A 49 2.24 -31.57 -12.61
C ILE A 49 1.32 -32.28 -11.60
N PHE A 50 1.87 -32.79 -10.51
CA PHE A 50 1.09 -33.46 -9.45
C PHE A 50 0.37 -32.48 -8.50
N GLY A 51 0.53 -31.17 -8.67
CA GLY A 51 -0.10 -30.16 -7.79
C GLY A 51 0.44 -30.14 -6.37
N ILE A 52 1.55 -30.85 -6.08
CA ILE A 52 2.21 -30.80 -4.76
C ILE A 52 2.79 -29.41 -4.53
N MET A 53 3.24 -28.76 -5.61
CA MET A 53 3.75 -27.38 -5.59
C MET A 53 2.70 -26.38 -5.07
N ASP A 54 1.41 -26.58 -5.37
CA ASP A 54 0.33 -25.73 -4.84
C ASP A 54 0.31 -25.75 -3.30
N LYS A 55 0.38 -26.95 -2.71
CA LYS A 55 0.39 -27.12 -1.24
C LYS A 55 1.64 -26.52 -0.60
N ILE A 56 2.79 -26.65 -1.26
CA ILE A 56 4.05 -26.05 -0.78
C ILE A 56 3.93 -24.53 -0.77
N PHE A 57 3.51 -23.92 -1.90
CA PHE A 57 3.34 -22.47 -1.96
C PHE A 57 2.28 -21.96 -0.97
N GLU A 58 1.18 -22.70 -0.83
CA GLU A 58 0.11 -22.38 0.11
C GLU A 58 0.62 -22.30 1.54
N HIS A 59 1.26 -23.37 2.03
CA HIS A 59 1.66 -23.45 3.43
C HIS A 59 2.90 -22.58 3.74
N THR A 60 3.85 -22.47 2.81
CA THR A 60 5.14 -21.84 3.09
C THR A 60 5.13 -20.33 2.82
N ILE A 61 4.68 -19.89 1.64
CA ILE A 61 4.81 -18.49 1.24
C ILE A 61 3.47 -17.76 1.42
N PHE A 62 2.41 -18.30 0.83
CA PHE A 62 1.12 -17.63 0.78
C PHE A 62 0.51 -17.45 2.17
N ASN A 63 0.39 -18.53 2.95
CA ASN A 63 -0.16 -18.46 4.31
C ASN A 63 0.75 -17.68 5.26
N PHE A 64 2.07 -17.79 5.12
CA PHE A 64 3.00 -17.01 5.93
C PHE A 64 2.75 -15.50 5.77
N PHE A 65 2.79 -15.01 4.53
CA PHE A 65 2.55 -13.58 4.28
C PHE A 65 1.12 -13.17 4.60
N LYS A 66 0.13 -13.98 4.23
CA LYS A 66 -1.28 -13.70 4.55
C LYS A 66 -1.48 -13.56 6.05
N ASN A 67 -0.91 -14.45 6.87
CA ASN A 67 -1.04 -14.38 8.33
C ASN A 67 -0.34 -13.15 8.92
N LEU A 68 0.74 -12.68 8.29
CA LEU A 68 1.46 -11.48 8.74
C LEU A 68 0.76 -10.16 8.35
N THR A 69 0.07 -10.12 7.22
CA THR A 69 -0.49 -8.86 6.67
C THR A 69 -1.99 -8.74 6.86
N MET A 70 -2.74 -9.84 6.78
CA MET A 70 -4.21 -9.80 6.80
C MET A 70 -4.79 -9.18 8.09
N PRO A 71 -4.26 -9.46 9.30
CA PRO A 71 -4.77 -8.81 10.52
C PRO A 71 -4.66 -7.28 10.48
N TYR A 72 -3.57 -6.75 9.92
CA TYR A 72 -3.40 -5.31 9.72
C TYR A 72 -4.40 -4.78 8.68
N LEU A 73 -4.45 -5.42 7.50
CA LEU A 73 -5.33 -4.98 6.42
C LEU A 73 -6.80 -4.96 6.85
N GLU A 74 -7.27 -6.00 7.55
CA GLU A 74 -8.64 -6.08 8.05
C GLU A 74 -8.91 -5.00 9.12
N LYS A 75 -8.02 -4.83 10.10
CA LYS A 75 -8.16 -3.79 11.13
C LYS A 75 -8.23 -2.40 10.49
N THR A 76 -7.25 -2.04 9.67
CA THR A 76 -7.16 -0.71 9.04
C THR A 76 -8.31 -0.48 8.06
N TYR A 77 -8.77 -1.52 7.36
CA TYR A 77 -9.96 -1.45 6.51
C TYR A 77 -11.24 -1.15 7.32
N GLU A 78 -11.47 -1.86 8.43
CA GLU A 78 -12.63 -1.65 9.29
C GLU A 78 -12.64 -0.24 9.91
N GLU A 79 -11.48 0.23 10.38
CA GLU A 79 -11.34 1.59 10.92
C GLU A 79 -11.60 2.65 9.85
N SER A 80 -11.01 2.48 8.66
CA SER A 80 -11.20 3.42 7.54
C SER A 80 -12.65 3.42 7.04
N LYS A 81 -13.31 2.27 7.04
CA LYS A 81 -14.73 2.14 6.69
C LYS A 81 -15.62 2.83 7.72
N LYS A 82 -15.36 2.65 9.02
CA LYS A 82 -16.07 3.33 10.09
C LYS A 82 -15.93 4.85 9.94
N MET A 83 -14.70 5.34 9.72
CA MET A 83 -14.43 6.75 9.50
C MET A 83 -15.18 7.30 8.28
N PHE A 84 -15.15 6.58 7.15
CA PHE A 84 -15.86 6.97 5.93
C PHE A 84 -17.37 7.07 6.17
N LEU A 85 -17.97 6.11 6.87
CA LEU A 85 -19.40 6.11 7.19
C LEU A 85 -19.77 7.28 8.11
N THR A 86 -18.98 7.52 9.16
CA THR A 86 -19.15 8.68 10.04
C THR A 86 -19.14 9.97 9.23
N LEU A 87 -18.09 10.19 8.44
CA LEU A 87 -17.96 11.38 7.59
C LEU A 87 -19.06 11.49 6.53
N SER A 88 -19.58 10.38 6.02
CA SER A 88 -20.69 10.38 5.05
C SER A 88 -21.97 10.90 5.70
N LEU A 89 -22.28 10.44 6.92
CA LEU A 89 -23.42 10.94 7.67
C LEU A 89 -23.30 12.43 7.94
N LEU A 90 -22.09 12.86 8.33
CA LEU A 90 -21.82 14.25 8.67
C LEU A 90 -21.82 15.16 7.46
N LYS A 91 -21.24 14.72 6.34
CA LYS A 91 -21.36 15.43 5.08
C LYS A 91 -22.85 15.65 4.76
N GLY A 92 -23.67 14.61 4.90
CA GLY A 92 -25.12 14.71 4.73
C GLY A 92 -25.81 15.65 5.73
N THR A 93 -25.38 15.69 7.01
CA THR A 93 -25.94 16.66 7.97
C THR A 93 -25.50 18.08 7.69
N THR A 94 -24.26 18.27 7.25
CA THR A 94 -23.68 19.57 6.94
C THR A 94 -24.27 20.14 5.65
N ASP A 95 -24.49 19.30 4.62
CA ASP A 95 -25.19 19.65 3.36
C ASP A 95 -26.60 20.23 3.68
N ILE A 96 -27.30 19.70 4.69
CA ILE A 96 -28.62 20.21 5.11
C ILE A 96 -28.48 21.59 5.75
N ILE A 97 -27.49 21.79 6.62
CA ILE A 97 -27.26 23.08 7.29
C ILE A 97 -26.81 24.14 6.30
N GLU A 98 -25.94 23.78 5.36
CA GLU A 98 -25.47 24.66 4.28
C GLU A 98 -26.63 25.16 3.41
N GLY A 99 -27.54 24.25 3.04
CA GLY A 99 -28.76 24.61 2.31
C GLY A 99 -29.84 25.30 3.14
N SER A 100 -29.63 25.48 4.44
CA SER A 100 -30.62 26.12 5.32
C SER A 100 -30.44 27.63 5.33
N THR A 101 -31.45 28.35 4.85
CA THR A 101 -31.62 29.79 5.10
C THR A 101 -32.56 29.97 6.28
N VAL A 102 -32.09 30.54 7.40
CA VAL A 102 -33.02 30.91 8.48
C VAL A 102 -33.70 32.21 8.08
N ASN A 103 -34.98 32.06 7.74
CA ASN A 103 -35.80 33.15 7.27
C ASN A 103 -36.34 33.93 8.48
N VAL A 104 -35.53 34.85 9.03
CA VAL A 104 -35.99 35.84 10.03
C VAL A 104 -36.87 36.93 9.37
N SER A 105 -37.35 36.69 8.15
CA SER A 105 -38.12 37.64 7.35
C SER A 105 -39.56 37.83 7.80
N MET A 106 -40.11 37.01 8.70
CA MET A 106 -41.48 37.28 9.18
C MET A 106 -41.55 38.56 10.06
N ILE A 107 -40.41 39.18 10.42
CA ILE A 107 -40.38 40.29 11.35
C ILE A 107 -39.42 41.45 10.98
N ILE A 108 -38.22 41.23 10.41
CA ILE A 108 -37.24 42.33 10.19
C ILE A 108 -36.60 42.39 8.78
N GLY A 109 -36.83 41.41 7.90
CA GLY A 109 -36.23 41.44 6.55
C GLY A 109 -34.71 41.24 6.51
N MET A 110 -34.13 40.64 7.57
CA MET A 110 -32.76 40.12 7.55
C MET A 110 -32.79 38.66 7.11
N GLU A 111 -32.19 38.37 5.96
CA GLU A 111 -31.84 36.99 5.55
C GLU A 111 -30.49 36.65 6.18
N ILE A 112 -30.43 35.58 6.97
CA ILE A 112 -29.17 35.08 7.53
C ILE A 112 -28.85 33.78 6.80
N GLU A 113 -27.78 33.81 6.00
CA GLU A 113 -27.25 32.66 5.28
C GLU A 113 -26.38 31.85 6.23
N ILE A 114 -26.96 30.80 6.83
CA ILE A 114 -26.23 29.88 7.71
C ILE A 114 -25.14 29.12 6.94
N GLY A 115 -25.33 28.97 5.62
CA GLY A 115 -24.36 28.39 4.71
C GLY A 115 -22.96 28.98 4.85
N ASP A 116 -22.83 30.30 4.87
CA ASP A 116 -21.53 30.98 4.98
C ASP A 116 -20.79 30.67 6.29
N ILE A 117 -21.53 30.44 7.38
CA ILE A 117 -20.95 30.13 8.68
C ILE A 117 -20.39 28.71 8.71
N VAL A 118 -21.06 27.76 8.05
CA VAL A 118 -20.72 26.32 8.12
C VAL A 118 -19.85 25.86 6.96
N GLN A 119 -19.77 26.62 5.87
CA GLN A 119 -18.98 26.28 4.67
C GLN A 119 -17.53 25.84 4.98
N PRO A 120 -16.76 26.48 5.89
CA PRO A 120 -15.41 26.01 6.20
C PRO A 120 -15.38 24.58 6.76
N ILE A 121 -16.34 24.23 7.62
CA ILE A 121 -16.49 22.88 8.16
C ILE A 121 -16.87 21.90 7.06
N TYR A 122 -17.81 22.30 6.21
CA TYR A 122 -18.25 21.49 5.08
C TYR A 122 -17.08 21.09 4.19
N ASP A 123 -16.24 22.05 3.80
CA ASP A 123 -15.10 21.81 2.94
C ASP A 123 -14.12 20.83 3.58
N MET A 124 -13.85 20.94 4.88
CA MET A 124 -12.98 20.02 5.62
C MET A 124 -13.56 18.62 5.70
N ILE A 125 -14.84 18.48 6.07
CA ILE A 125 -15.53 17.18 6.11
C ILE A 125 -15.53 16.56 4.72
N ASN A 126 -15.75 17.33 3.65
CA ASN A 126 -15.75 16.86 2.28
C ASN A 126 -14.38 16.34 1.84
N ILE A 127 -13.29 17.03 2.21
CA ILE A 127 -11.93 16.55 1.92
C ILE A 127 -11.64 15.25 2.70
N LEU A 128 -11.92 15.23 4.01
CA LEU A 128 -11.76 14.03 4.84
C LEU A 128 -12.55 12.85 4.27
N TRP A 129 -13.79 13.09 3.84
CA TRP A 129 -14.67 12.10 3.24
C TRP A 129 -14.06 11.50 1.97
N LYS A 130 -13.54 12.34 1.06
CA LYS A 130 -12.88 11.88 -0.18
C LYS A 130 -11.64 11.04 0.11
N VAL A 131 -10.79 11.49 1.04
CA VAL A 131 -9.56 10.78 1.41
C VAL A 131 -9.88 9.46 2.11
N SER A 132 -10.86 9.45 3.01
CA SER A 132 -11.32 8.25 3.70
C SER A 132 -11.91 7.23 2.71
N LEU A 133 -12.67 7.68 1.70
CA LEU A 133 -13.17 6.80 0.64
C LEU A 133 -12.03 6.17 -0.16
N ALA A 134 -11.04 6.98 -0.56
CA ALA A 134 -9.87 6.48 -1.28
C ALA A 134 -9.12 5.40 -0.48
N SER A 135 -8.93 5.63 0.82
CA SER A 135 -8.33 4.64 1.72
C SER A 135 -9.11 3.31 1.75
N VAL A 136 -10.44 3.37 1.93
CA VAL A 136 -11.30 2.17 1.94
C VAL A 136 -11.16 1.38 0.63
N VAL A 137 -11.17 2.06 -0.51
CA VAL A 137 -11.03 1.42 -1.82
C VAL A 137 -9.66 0.76 -1.96
N ILE A 138 -8.58 1.44 -1.59
CA ILE A 138 -7.22 0.94 -1.74
C ILE A 138 -6.96 -0.26 -0.81
N LEU A 139 -7.36 -0.16 0.46
CA LEU A 139 -7.25 -1.27 1.41
C LEU A 139 -8.07 -2.48 0.93
N LYS A 140 -9.24 -2.25 0.33
CA LYS A 140 -10.03 -3.34 -0.26
C LYS A 140 -9.30 -3.99 -1.41
N LEU A 141 -8.65 -3.23 -2.29
CA LEU A 141 -7.82 -3.77 -3.37
C LEU A 141 -6.64 -4.59 -2.82
N GLU A 142 -5.99 -4.14 -1.74
CA GLU A 142 -4.93 -4.90 -1.05
C GLU A 142 -5.42 -6.22 -0.44
N THR A 143 -6.66 -6.28 0.05
CA THR A 143 -7.24 -7.57 0.50
C THR A 143 -7.59 -8.49 -0.67
N ILE A 144 -8.18 -7.93 -1.74
CA ILE A 144 -8.55 -8.67 -2.97
C ILE A 144 -7.31 -9.25 -3.66
N TYR A 145 -6.15 -8.62 -3.53
CA TYR A 145 -4.87 -9.15 -4.02
C TYR A 145 -4.66 -10.63 -3.60
N TYR A 146 -4.92 -10.97 -2.34
CA TYR A 146 -4.77 -12.36 -1.86
C TYR A 146 -5.81 -13.31 -2.48
N GLU A 147 -6.96 -12.79 -2.91
CA GLU A 147 -7.98 -13.59 -3.60
C GLU A 147 -7.67 -13.81 -5.08
N ILE A 148 -7.09 -12.81 -5.76
CA ILE A 148 -6.72 -12.87 -7.18
C ILE A 148 -5.49 -13.76 -7.37
N PHE A 149 -4.44 -13.53 -6.58
CA PHE A 149 -3.14 -14.18 -6.74
C PHE A 149 -3.07 -15.52 -5.98
N LYS A 150 -4.04 -16.40 -6.24
CA LYS A 150 -4.11 -17.74 -5.66
C LYS A 150 -2.85 -18.57 -5.96
N VAL A 151 -2.59 -19.56 -5.11
CA VAL A 151 -1.42 -20.46 -5.20
C VAL A 151 -1.26 -21.14 -6.57
N LYS A 152 -2.37 -21.38 -7.29
CA LYS A 152 -2.35 -21.94 -8.66
C LYS A 152 -1.52 -21.10 -9.64
N LEU A 153 -1.57 -19.77 -9.53
CA LEU A 153 -0.80 -18.90 -10.41
C LEU A 153 0.71 -19.00 -10.11
N ALA A 154 1.09 -19.17 -8.85
CA ALA A 154 2.48 -19.43 -8.46
C ALA A 154 3.02 -20.71 -9.12
N THR A 155 2.24 -21.78 -9.09
CA THR A 155 2.61 -23.06 -9.71
C THR A 155 2.71 -22.95 -11.22
N ILE A 156 1.79 -22.23 -11.88
CA ILE A 156 1.85 -21.97 -13.34
C ILE A 156 3.12 -21.19 -13.69
N LEU A 157 3.42 -20.10 -12.97
CA LEU A 157 4.61 -19.29 -13.23
C LEU A 157 5.92 -20.07 -12.97
N THR A 158 5.93 -20.92 -11.94
CA THR A 158 7.03 -21.82 -11.62
C THR A 158 7.23 -22.85 -12.73
N PHE A 159 6.14 -23.45 -13.20
CA PHE A 159 6.16 -24.41 -14.30
C PHE A 159 6.70 -23.78 -15.60
N ILE A 160 6.19 -22.61 -16.00
CA ILE A 160 6.68 -21.87 -17.17
C ILE A 160 8.17 -21.56 -17.02
N SER A 161 8.60 -21.15 -15.83
CA SER A 161 10.01 -20.88 -15.56
C SER A 161 10.89 -22.12 -15.73
N LEU A 162 10.47 -23.27 -15.21
CA LEU A 162 11.22 -24.53 -15.24
C LEU A 162 11.24 -25.18 -16.63
N ILE A 163 10.11 -25.21 -17.34
CA ILE A 163 10.04 -25.84 -18.67
C ILE A 163 10.84 -25.07 -19.71
N THR A 164 10.91 -23.73 -19.58
CA THR A 164 11.67 -22.89 -20.50
C THR A 164 13.17 -22.89 -20.19
N ILE A 165 13.60 -23.05 -18.93
CA ILE A 165 15.03 -23.15 -18.60
C ILE A 165 15.62 -24.52 -18.95
N PHE A 166 14.83 -25.59 -18.85
CA PHE A 166 15.28 -26.97 -19.12
C PHE A 166 16.02 -27.15 -20.47
N PRO A 167 15.46 -26.78 -21.64
CA PRO A 167 16.15 -26.93 -22.92
C PRO A 167 17.43 -26.08 -23.03
N TYR A 168 17.53 -24.95 -22.33
CA TYR A 168 18.76 -24.16 -22.27
C TYR A 168 19.90 -24.87 -21.52
N THR A 169 19.57 -25.72 -20.54
CA THR A 169 20.58 -26.51 -19.82
C THR A 169 21.19 -27.65 -20.66
N ILE A 170 20.54 -28.02 -21.77
CA ILE A 170 20.97 -29.11 -22.65
C ILE A 170 21.59 -28.53 -23.93
N TYR A 171 20.90 -27.60 -24.59
CA TYR A 171 21.33 -27.01 -25.86
C TYR A 171 21.54 -25.51 -25.71
N LYS A 172 22.71 -24.99 -26.09
CA LYS A 172 23.05 -23.56 -26.02
C LYS A 172 22.94 -22.89 -27.39
N ASN A 173 21.73 -22.84 -27.94
CA ASN A 173 21.44 -22.29 -29.26
C ASN A 173 20.76 -20.91 -29.15
N LYS A 174 20.57 -20.22 -30.29
CA LYS A 174 19.90 -18.91 -30.33
C LYS A 174 18.47 -18.95 -29.76
N ILE A 175 17.72 -20.02 -30.05
CA ILE A 175 16.34 -20.25 -29.56
C ILE A 175 16.32 -20.48 -28.04
N THR A 176 17.19 -21.34 -27.51
CA THR A 176 17.19 -21.62 -26.06
C THR A 176 17.66 -20.42 -25.24
N ARG A 177 18.40 -19.49 -25.84
CA ARG A 177 18.73 -18.19 -25.24
C ARG A 177 17.49 -17.29 -25.07
N ILE A 178 16.49 -17.41 -25.94
CA ILE A 178 15.18 -16.75 -25.79
C ILE A 178 14.40 -17.40 -24.65
N PHE A 179 14.37 -18.74 -24.59
CA PHE A 179 13.70 -19.45 -23.50
C PHE A 179 14.29 -19.13 -22.12
N ARG A 180 15.62 -18.95 -22.03
CA ARG A 180 16.26 -18.44 -20.80
C ARG A 180 15.72 -17.07 -20.38
N LYS A 181 15.43 -16.16 -21.33
CA LYS A 181 14.83 -14.86 -20.99
C LYS A 181 13.41 -15.04 -20.46
N ILE A 182 12.60 -15.87 -21.11
CA ILE A 182 11.23 -16.16 -20.67
C ILE A 182 11.24 -16.73 -19.25
N SER A 183 12.10 -17.71 -18.98
CA SER A 183 12.28 -18.27 -17.63
C SER A 183 12.61 -17.19 -16.60
N LYS A 184 13.58 -16.32 -16.89
CA LYS A 184 13.96 -15.21 -15.99
C LYS A 184 12.80 -14.26 -15.71
N TYR A 185 12.04 -13.87 -16.73
CA TYR A 185 10.88 -12.98 -16.53
C TYR A 185 9.76 -13.68 -15.76
N SER A 186 9.46 -14.94 -16.07
CA SER A 186 8.45 -15.73 -15.34
C SER A 186 8.83 -15.87 -13.86
N PHE A 187 10.09 -16.17 -13.58
CA PHE A 187 10.62 -16.23 -12.20
C PHE A 187 10.59 -14.87 -11.51
N PHE A 188 10.93 -13.80 -12.23
CA PHE A 188 10.86 -12.44 -11.68
C PHE A 188 9.43 -12.03 -11.34
N ILE A 189 8.46 -12.34 -12.20
CA ILE A 189 7.03 -12.07 -11.95
C ILE A 189 6.55 -12.88 -10.74
N LEU A 190 6.91 -14.16 -10.64
CA LEU A 190 6.63 -15.00 -9.48
C LEU A 190 7.15 -14.36 -8.19
N LEU A 191 8.41 -13.93 -8.18
CA LEU A 191 9.02 -13.34 -6.99
C LEU A 191 8.42 -11.96 -6.66
N TYR A 192 8.09 -11.17 -7.69
CA TYR A 192 7.45 -9.88 -7.51
C TYR A 192 6.07 -10.01 -6.85
N ILE A 193 5.23 -10.91 -7.39
CA ILE A 193 3.90 -11.15 -6.84
C ILE A 193 4.04 -11.77 -5.45
N TYR A 194 4.67 -12.93 -5.31
CA TYR A 194 4.53 -13.70 -4.07
C TYR A 194 5.47 -13.30 -2.94
N ILE A 195 6.51 -12.52 -3.22
CA ILE A 195 7.46 -12.06 -2.19
C ILE A 195 7.42 -10.53 -2.07
N ILE A 196 7.65 -9.79 -3.15
CA ILE A 196 7.83 -8.33 -3.07
C ILE A 196 6.56 -7.62 -2.63
N LEU A 197 5.42 -7.85 -3.29
CA LEU A 197 4.17 -7.17 -2.95
C LEU A 197 3.73 -7.44 -1.49
N PRO A 198 3.63 -8.71 -1.03
CA PRO A 198 3.30 -8.99 0.37
C PRO A 198 4.32 -8.44 1.36
N SER A 199 5.61 -8.46 1.02
CA SER A 199 6.65 -7.87 1.88
C SER A 199 6.49 -6.35 1.99
N ALA A 200 6.10 -5.68 0.90
CA ALA A 200 5.82 -4.25 0.94
C ALA A 200 4.67 -3.93 1.89
N ILE A 201 3.58 -4.71 1.83
CA ILE A 201 2.44 -4.59 2.73
C ILE A 201 2.87 -4.84 4.19
N PHE A 202 3.70 -5.86 4.43
CA PHE A 202 4.18 -6.18 5.78
C PHE A 202 5.10 -5.10 6.38
N VAL A 203 6.03 -4.57 5.60
CA VAL A 203 6.89 -3.46 6.06
C VAL A 203 6.01 -2.23 6.30
N ASN A 204 5.04 -1.99 5.42
CA ASN A 204 4.10 -0.89 5.58
C ASN A 204 3.26 -1.03 6.85
N SER A 205 2.76 -2.22 7.17
CA SER A 205 1.95 -2.43 8.39
C SER A 205 2.73 -2.11 9.66
N THR A 206 4.02 -2.48 9.67
CA THR A 206 4.91 -2.22 10.81
C THR A 206 5.14 -0.72 10.99
N ILE A 207 5.42 0.01 9.91
CA ILE A 207 5.67 1.46 9.94
C ILE A 207 4.38 2.21 10.27
N SER A 208 3.27 1.81 9.63
CA SER A 208 1.98 2.48 9.76
C SER A 208 1.42 2.37 11.16
N SER A 209 1.59 1.22 11.84
CA SER A 209 1.10 1.06 13.21
C SER A 209 1.66 2.10 14.19
N TYR A 210 2.88 2.61 13.96
CA TYR A 210 3.45 3.67 14.77
C TYR A 210 2.75 5.02 14.51
N PHE A 211 2.66 5.43 13.24
CA PHE A 211 2.04 6.70 12.87
C PHE A 211 0.55 6.74 13.19
N GLU A 212 -0.15 5.62 13.02
CA GLU A 212 -1.57 5.53 13.32
C GLU A 212 -1.82 5.71 14.82
N LYS A 213 -1.04 5.04 15.67
CA LYS A 213 -1.22 5.13 17.12
C LYS A 213 -0.83 6.50 17.68
N GLU A 214 0.28 7.05 17.20
CA GLU A 214 0.84 8.29 17.75
C GLU A 214 0.06 9.53 17.33
N TYR A 215 -0.43 9.56 16.08
CA TYR A 215 -0.97 10.79 15.48
C TYR A 215 -2.40 10.67 14.94
N LYS A 216 -2.81 9.49 14.43
CA LYS A 216 -4.15 9.32 13.81
C LYS A 216 -5.23 9.03 14.84
N GLU A 217 -4.99 8.10 15.77
CA GLU A 217 -5.97 7.73 16.80
C GLU A 217 -6.40 8.93 17.66
N PRO A 218 -5.48 9.78 18.18
CA PRO A 218 -5.87 10.96 18.96
C PRO A 218 -6.69 11.95 18.14
N ALA A 219 -6.24 12.26 16.91
CA ALA A 219 -6.92 13.19 16.02
C ALA A 219 -8.32 12.69 15.62
N ILE A 220 -8.52 11.37 15.47
CA ILE A 220 -9.84 10.77 15.22
C ILE A 220 -10.76 10.91 16.44
N VAL A 221 -10.24 10.80 17.66
CA VAL A 221 -11.04 10.97 18.88
C VAL A 221 -11.56 12.41 18.98
N GLU A 222 -10.67 13.39 18.79
CA GLU A 222 -11.03 14.81 18.80
C GLU A 222 -12.02 15.15 17.68
N LEU A 223 -11.74 14.68 16.46
CA LEU A 223 -12.64 14.79 15.33
C LEU A 223 -14.04 14.24 15.67
N ASN A 224 -14.16 13.03 16.24
CA ASN A 224 -15.46 12.48 16.60
C ASN A 224 -16.21 13.31 17.66
N GLN A 225 -15.50 14.00 18.56
CA GLN A 225 -16.12 14.90 19.53
C GLN A 225 -16.68 16.14 18.84
N ASP A 226 -15.91 16.76 17.95
CA ASP A 226 -16.34 17.95 17.21
C ASP A 226 -17.50 17.66 16.27
N LEU A 227 -17.49 16.48 15.65
CA LEU A 227 -18.61 16.00 14.86
C LEU A 227 -19.86 15.72 15.70
N GLY A 228 -19.69 15.27 16.94
CA GLY A 228 -20.78 15.15 17.91
C GLY A 228 -21.40 16.50 18.29
N ARG A 229 -20.57 17.56 18.42
CA ARG A 229 -21.03 18.93 18.67
C ARG A 229 -21.82 19.48 17.48
N LEU A 230 -21.33 19.27 16.25
CA LEU A 230 -22.00 19.68 15.02
C LEU A 230 -23.43 19.12 14.90
N ASN A 231 -23.63 17.85 15.28
CA ASN A 231 -24.96 17.25 15.26
C ASN A 231 -25.92 17.86 16.28
N LYS A 232 -25.45 18.21 17.49
CA LYS A 232 -26.29 18.92 18.48
C LYS A 232 -26.68 20.30 17.97
N VAL A 233 -25.71 21.00 17.40
CA VAL A 233 -25.88 22.31 16.79
C VAL A 233 -26.96 22.29 15.68
N LYS A 234 -26.98 21.24 14.85
CA LYS A 234 -28.06 21.02 13.87
C LYS A 234 -29.44 20.90 14.52
N ASP A 235 -29.56 20.06 15.56
CA ASP A 235 -30.84 19.82 16.23
C ASP A 235 -31.38 21.11 16.88
N GLU A 236 -30.49 21.93 17.44
CA GLU A 236 -30.82 23.25 17.97
C GLU A 236 -31.30 24.22 16.86
N MET A 237 -30.66 24.22 15.70
CA MET A 237 -31.07 25.05 14.55
C MET A 237 -32.40 24.62 13.93
N LEU A 238 -32.66 23.32 13.78
CA LEU A 238 -33.95 22.82 13.28
C LEU A 238 -35.11 23.15 14.24
N SER A 239 -34.83 23.25 15.55
CA SER A 239 -35.83 23.64 16.55
C SER A 239 -36.23 25.13 16.48
N LEU A 240 -35.36 26.00 15.95
CA LEU A 240 -35.65 27.43 15.76
C LEU A 240 -36.76 27.64 14.72
N ASP A 241 -36.73 26.87 13.63
CA ASP A 241 -37.68 26.96 12.51
C ASP A 241 -39.11 26.53 12.89
N GLN A 242 -39.25 25.79 14.01
CA GLN A 242 -40.55 25.31 14.51
C GLN A 242 -41.21 26.24 15.54
N SER A 243 -40.53 27.30 16.01
CA SER A 243 -41.05 28.18 17.07
C SER A 243 -42.10 29.19 16.58
N LYS A 244 -43.29 28.70 16.21
CA LYS A 244 -44.47 29.48 15.81
C LYS A 244 -45.15 30.23 16.97
N SER A 245 -44.53 31.28 17.53
CA SER A 245 -45.23 32.19 18.46
C SER A 245 -45.25 33.62 17.93
N ILE A 246 -46.39 34.04 17.37
CA ILE A 246 -46.59 35.33 16.69
C ILE A 246 -46.65 36.53 17.68
N PHE A 247 -46.58 36.32 18.99
CA PHE A 247 -46.96 37.33 19.99
C PHE A 247 -45.85 37.91 20.89
N ASN A 248 -44.58 37.56 20.71
CA ASN A 248 -43.49 38.19 21.49
C ASN A 248 -42.24 38.49 20.65
N ILE A 249 -42.43 39.39 19.69
CA ILE A 249 -41.54 39.66 18.58
C ILE A 249 -40.12 40.13 18.99
N PRO A 250 -39.94 41.15 19.87
CA PRO A 250 -38.60 41.66 20.19
C PRO A 250 -37.75 40.67 21.00
N GLY A 251 -38.35 40.01 22.01
CA GLY A 251 -37.65 39.01 22.81
C GLY A 251 -37.28 37.74 22.04
N GLN A 252 -38.03 37.41 20.97
CA GLN A 252 -37.68 36.33 20.05
C GLN A 252 -36.51 36.68 19.13
N ILE A 253 -36.38 37.94 18.73
CA ILE A 253 -35.25 38.41 17.92
C ILE A 253 -33.96 38.42 18.74
N ASP A 254 -33.99 38.95 19.97
CA ASP A 254 -32.80 38.99 20.82
C ASP A 254 -32.34 37.57 21.20
N SER A 255 -33.29 36.65 21.46
CA SER A 255 -32.96 35.24 21.71
C SER A 255 -32.47 34.49 20.46
N ALA A 256 -32.99 34.79 19.27
CA ALA A 256 -32.49 34.25 18.01
C ALA A 256 -31.06 34.75 17.70
N LYS A 257 -30.80 36.06 17.88
CA LYS A 257 -29.46 36.64 17.73
C LYS A 257 -28.44 36.00 18.68
N VAL A 258 -28.79 35.85 19.96
CA VAL A 258 -27.92 35.19 20.95
C VAL A 258 -27.63 33.73 20.56
N LYS A 259 -28.64 33.00 20.07
CA LYS A 259 -28.44 31.61 19.59
C LYS A 259 -27.56 31.54 18.33
N ILE A 260 -27.73 32.47 17.39
CA ILE A 260 -26.90 32.55 16.17
C ILE A 260 -25.46 32.96 16.49
N ASP A 261 -25.25 33.88 17.44
CA ASP A 261 -23.91 34.25 17.90
C ASP A 261 -23.21 33.09 18.62
N ASN A 262 -23.94 32.34 19.45
CA ASN A 262 -23.41 31.14 20.11
C ASN A 262 -23.07 30.04 19.09
N PHE A 263 -23.96 29.84 18.11
CA PHE A 263 -23.71 28.95 16.98
C PHE A 263 -22.46 29.35 16.21
N SER A 264 -22.32 30.62 15.83
CA SER A 264 -21.15 31.11 15.10
C SER A 264 -19.86 30.90 15.90
N LYS A 265 -19.89 31.11 17.22
CA LYS A 265 -18.74 30.83 18.10
C LYS A 265 -18.39 29.35 18.15
N GLU A 266 -19.39 28.48 18.30
CA GLU A 266 -19.18 27.03 18.38
C GLU A 266 -18.67 26.47 17.04
N ILE A 267 -19.24 26.91 15.92
CA ILE A 267 -18.78 26.57 14.57
C ILE A 267 -17.36 27.08 14.32
N ASN A 268 -16.99 28.27 14.80
CA ASN A 268 -15.62 28.76 14.68
C ASN A 268 -14.61 27.93 15.50
N ILE A 269 -14.99 27.46 16.69
CA ILE A 269 -14.15 26.56 17.50
C ILE A 269 -13.97 25.23 16.77
N ILE A 270 -15.08 24.59 16.36
CA ILE A 270 -15.07 23.32 15.61
C ILE A 270 -14.24 23.46 14.32
N SER A 271 -14.41 24.56 13.60
CA SER A 271 -13.64 24.85 12.38
C SER A 271 -12.15 24.91 12.66
N LYS A 272 -11.74 25.61 13.74
CA LYS A 272 -10.32 25.70 14.11
C LYS A 272 -9.72 24.34 14.45
N ASP A 273 -10.44 23.54 15.24
CA ASP A 273 -9.99 22.21 15.68
C ASP A 273 -9.90 21.24 14.48
N LEU A 274 -10.87 21.33 13.55
CA LEU A 274 -10.83 20.62 12.27
C LEU A 274 -9.64 21.05 11.39
N VAL A 275 -9.31 22.34 11.31
CA VAL A 275 -8.18 22.82 10.49
C VAL A 275 -6.85 22.26 10.98
N GLU A 276 -6.70 22.07 12.30
CA GLU A 276 -5.47 21.52 12.88
C GLU A 276 -5.38 20.00 12.70
N ASN A 277 -6.48 19.28 12.94
CA ASN A 277 -6.51 17.82 12.90
C ASN A 277 -6.69 17.21 11.50
N THR A 278 -7.42 17.88 10.61
CA THR A 278 -7.72 17.39 9.26
C THR A 278 -6.46 17.09 8.44
N PRO A 279 -5.47 17.99 8.35
CA PRO A 279 -4.23 17.72 7.61
C PRO A 279 -3.43 16.55 8.18
N VAL A 280 -3.42 16.37 9.51
CA VAL A 280 -2.73 15.26 10.18
C VAL A 280 -3.39 13.94 9.79
N ILE A 281 -4.71 13.85 9.89
CA ILE A 281 -5.44 12.63 9.55
C ILE A 281 -5.29 12.29 8.06
N ILE A 282 -5.44 13.29 7.17
CA ILE A 282 -5.24 13.11 5.73
C ILE A 282 -3.82 12.65 5.44
N GLY A 283 -2.83 13.32 6.04
CA GLY A 283 -1.42 13.03 5.84
C GLY A 283 -1.09 11.60 6.22
N ILE A 284 -1.58 11.12 7.35
CA ILE A 284 -1.34 9.75 7.80
C ILE A 284 -2.07 8.75 6.92
N ILE A 285 -3.36 8.97 6.59
CA ILE A 285 -4.10 8.07 5.70
C ILE A 285 -3.41 7.94 4.34
N LEU A 286 -3.01 9.06 3.73
CA LEU A 286 -2.30 9.03 2.45
C LEU A 286 -0.93 8.36 2.59
N LEU A 287 -0.22 8.63 3.69
CA LEU A 287 1.08 8.03 3.96
C LEU A 287 0.97 6.51 4.08
N THR A 288 0.07 6.02 4.93
CA THR A 288 -0.04 4.59 5.29
C THR A 288 -0.77 3.78 4.25
N SER A 289 -1.78 4.33 3.58
CA SER A 289 -2.58 3.59 2.60
C SER A 289 -2.06 3.72 1.17
N ILE A 290 -1.26 4.74 0.83
CA ILE A 290 -0.86 4.99 -0.57
C ILE A 290 0.65 5.13 -0.70
N VAL A 291 1.23 6.14 -0.07
CA VAL A 291 2.60 6.58 -0.34
C VAL A 291 3.61 5.54 0.12
N SER A 292 3.49 5.07 1.37
CA SER A 292 4.42 4.11 1.96
C SER A 292 4.37 2.73 1.27
N PRO A 293 3.20 2.08 1.05
CA PRO A 293 3.13 0.82 0.30
C PRO A 293 3.81 0.91 -1.08
N LEU A 294 3.54 1.99 -1.83
CA LEU A 294 4.10 2.20 -3.17
C LEU A 294 5.61 2.43 -3.14
N LEU A 295 6.09 3.30 -2.24
CA LEU A 295 7.53 3.56 -2.10
C LEU A 295 8.29 2.28 -1.74
N ILE A 296 7.77 1.50 -0.78
CA ILE A 296 8.38 0.25 -0.37
C ILE A 296 8.37 -0.75 -1.54
N ALA A 297 7.24 -0.90 -2.25
CA ALA A 297 7.15 -1.78 -3.40
C ALA A 297 8.14 -1.40 -4.52
N ILE A 298 8.29 -0.11 -4.81
CA ILE A 298 9.26 0.41 -5.79
C ILE A 298 10.70 0.14 -5.33
N LEU A 299 11.01 0.37 -4.05
CA LEU A 299 12.34 0.11 -3.51
C LEU A 299 12.69 -1.39 -3.60
N LEU A 300 11.79 -2.26 -3.16
CA LEU A 300 11.97 -3.72 -3.25
C LEU A 300 12.04 -4.21 -4.69
N TYR A 301 11.29 -3.60 -5.61
CA TYR A 301 11.38 -3.86 -7.05
C TYR A 301 12.79 -3.55 -7.58
N VAL A 302 13.33 -2.37 -7.29
CA VAL A 302 14.65 -1.95 -7.76
C VAL A 302 15.73 -2.89 -7.24
N VAL A 303 15.70 -3.21 -5.95
CA VAL A 303 16.65 -4.13 -5.32
C VAL A 303 16.57 -5.52 -5.97
N THR A 304 15.36 -6.05 -6.14
CA THR A 304 15.18 -7.37 -6.74
C THR A 304 15.60 -7.39 -8.20
N LYS A 305 15.25 -6.36 -8.97
CA LYS A 305 15.63 -6.24 -10.37
C LYS A 305 17.15 -6.26 -10.52
N SER A 306 17.88 -5.51 -9.70
CA SER A 306 19.35 -5.55 -9.69
C SER A 306 19.86 -6.97 -9.39
N ILE A 307 19.34 -7.63 -8.35
CA ILE A 307 19.78 -8.98 -7.99
C ILE A 307 19.51 -10.00 -9.11
N VAL A 308 18.30 -10.02 -9.67
CA VAL A 308 17.86 -11.02 -10.64
C VAL A 308 18.50 -10.79 -12.02
N PHE A 309 18.59 -9.54 -12.47
CA PHE A 309 19.07 -9.23 -13.82
C PHE A 309 20.59 -8.98 -13.89
N GLU A 310 21.21 -8.44 -12.85
CA GLU A 310 22.65 -8.10 -12.86
C GLU A 310 23.49 -9.24 -12.28
N LYS A 311 23.10 -9.82 -11.12
CA LYS A 311 23.89 -10.86 -10.44
C LYS A 311 23.58 -12.27 -10.94
N ILE A 312 22.30 -12.66 -11.01
CA ILE A 312 21.88 -14.00 -11.49
C ILE A 312 21.93 -14.08 -13.02
N GLY A 313 21.90 -12.92 -13.69
CA GLY A 313 21.84 -12.82 -15.14
C GLY A 313 23.10 -13.27 -15.89
N GLY A 314 24.24 -13.33 -15.20
CA GLY A 314 25.56 -13.32 -15.80
C GLY A 314 25.86 -11.89 -16.26
N GLY A 315 26.62 -11.15 -15.45
CA GLY A 315 26.94 -9.76 -15.70
C GLY A 315 27.40 -9.55 -17.15
N ARG A 316 26.71 -8.66 -17.86
CA ARG A 316 27.35 -7.92 -18.95
C ARG A 316 28.45 -7.11 -18.28
N LYS A 317 29.69 -7.60 -18.34
CA LYS A 317 30.81 -6.65 -18.47
C LYS A 317 30.60 -6.01 -19.84
N ASN A 318 30.16 -4.76 -19.82
CA ASN A 318 30.48 -3.85 -20.91
C ASN A 318 32.00 -3.74 -20.99
#